data_AF-A0A529Q3D3-F1
#
_entry.id   AF-A0A529Q3D3-F1
#
_cell.length_a   1.000
_cell.length_b   1.000
_cell.length_c   1.000
_cell.angle_alpha   90.00
_cell.angle_beta   90.00
_cell.angle_gamma   90.00
#
_symmetry.space_group_name_H-M   'P 1'
#
loop_
_entity.id
_entity.type
_entity.pdbx_description
1 polymer ?
#
loop_
_entity_poly.entity_id
_entity_poly.type
_entity_poly.pdbx_seq_one_letter_code
_entity_poly.pdbx_strand_id
1 'polypeptide(L)'
;FWTVTGAAALATILLATSLKETRPVEERAGSSFGTALAGYRYLMGDRNFLGLVAIAGFGIASFFVYLSSSSFILIDHYGLSPSVYSVFFSINAVAFIGMSQLTGMLADRFGLKRVVWVAVTGYATVMVALFAIMASGVDRLDVMAALLF
;
A
#
# COMPACT_ATOMS: atom_id res chain seq x y z
N PHE A 1 17.50 -14.44 -8.26
CA PHE A 1 17.19 -14.35 -9.69
C PHE A 1 16.56 -15.65 -10.20
N TRP A 2 17.30 -16.75 -10.35
CA TRP A 2 16.81 -18.01 -10.92
C TRP A 2 15.57 -18.60 -10.23
N THR A 3 15.48 -18.53 -8.91
CA THR A 3 14.30 -18.98 -8.16
C THR A 3 13.03 -18.21 -8.54
N VAL A 4 13.15 -16.90 -8.72
CA VAL A 4 12.02 -16.04 -9.12
C VAL A 4 11.61 -16.33 -10.56
N THR A 5 12.59 -16.54 -11.44
CA THR A 5 12.35 -16.94 -12.84
C THR A 5 11.61 -18.28 -12.93
N GLY A 6 12.06 -19.29 -12.17
CA GLY A 6 11.40 -20.60 -12.12
C GLY A 6 9.98 -20.51 -11.58
N ALA A 7 9.75 -19.73 -10.52
CA ALA A 7 8.42 -19.51 -9.97
C ALA A 7 7.48 -18.81 -10.97
N ALA A 8 7.97 -17.80 -11.70
CA ALA A 8 7.19 -17.10 -12.72
C ALA A 8 6.84 -18.01 -13.91
N ALA A 9 7.78 -18.86 -14.35
CA ALA A 9 7.53 -19.84 -15.39
C ALA A 9 6.46 -20.85 -14.96
N LEU A 10 6.57 -21.39 -13.74
CA LEU A 10 5.58 -22.31 -13.18
C LEU A 10 4.20 -21.64 -13.07
N ALA A 11 4.12 -20.41 -12.57
CA ALA A 11 2.88 -19.65 -12.49
C ALA A 11 2.23 -19.47 -13.88
N THR A 12 3.03 -19.20 -14.91
CA THR A 12 2.55 -19.04 -16.29
C THR A 12 1.97 -20.35 -16.84
N ILE A 13 2.64 -21.48 -16.60
CA ILE A 13 2.16 -22.81 -16.99
C ILE A 13 0.85 -23.14 -16.27
N LEU A 14 0.75 -22.85 -14.97
CA LEU A 14 -0.46 -23.08 -14.19
C LEU A 14 -1.62 -22.22 -14.68
N LEU A 15 -1.39 -20.93 -14.97
CA LEU A 15 -2.41 -20.05 -15.54
C LEU A 15 -2.90 -20.57 -16.90
N ALA A 16 -2.00 -21.01 -17.77
CA ALA A 16 -2.35 -21.51 -19.10
C ALA A 16 -3.10 -22.86 -19.08
N THR A 17 -2.86 -23.70 -18.07
CA THR A 17 -3.41 -25.07 -18.01
C THR A 17 -4.60 -25.22 -17.08
N SER A 18 -4.65 -24.43 -16.00
CA SER A 18 -5.62 -24.62 -14.91
C SER A 18 -6.69 -23.53 -14.87
N LEU A 19 -6.41 -22.33 -15.41
CA LEU A 19 -7.38 -21.25 -15.43
C LEU A 19 -8.30 -21.41 -16.65
N LYS A 20 -9.57 -21.71 -16.41
CA LYS A 20 -10.58 -21.72 -17.47
C LYS A 20 -10.78 -20.29 -17.98
N GLU A 21 -10.92 -20.15 -19.30
CA GLU A 21 -11.31 -18.88 -19.92
C GLU A 21 -12.62 -18.39 -19.28
N THR A 22 -12.58 -17.22 -18.67
CA THR A 22 -13.72 -16.63 -17.95
C THR A 22 -14.56 -15.74 -18.84
N ARG A 23 -14.07 -15.38 -20.04
CA ARG A 23 -14.78 -14.53 -20.99
C ARG A 23 -14.85 -15.16 -22.38
N PRO A 24 -15.92 -15.93 -22.66
CA PRO A 24 -16.20 -16.54 -23.96
C PRO A 24 -16.22 -15.50 -25.09
N VAL A 25 -16.00 -15.95 -26.32
CA VAL A 25 -15.91 -15.07 -27.49
C VAL A 25 -17.20 -14.26 -27.68
N GLU A 26 -18.35 -14.82 -27.33
CA GLU A 26 -19.64 -14.14 -27.45
C GLU A 26 -19.75 -12.89 -26.53
N GLU A 27 -19.08 -12.90 -25.37
CA GLU A 27 -19.07 -11.77 -24.42
C GLU A 27 -18.02 -10.70 -24.76
N ARG A 28 -17.16 -10.94 -25.76
CA ARG A 28 -16.12 -9.98 -26.20
C ARG A 28 -16.69 -8.86 -27.08
N ALA A 29 -17.87 -9.07 -27.68
CA ALA A 29 -18.46 -8.19 -28.69
C ALA A 29 -18.86 -6.78 -28.18
N GLY A 30 -18.93 -6.54 -26.87
CA GLY A 30 -19.30 -5.25 -26.28
C GLY A 30 -18.13 -4.34 -25.87
N SER A 31 -16.88 -4.81 -25.92
CA SER A 31 -15.71 -4.02 -25.54
C SER A 31 -15.11 -3.33 -26.76
N SER A 32 -15.40 -2.05 -26.93
CA SER A 32 -14.68 -1.17 -27.86
C SER A 32 -13.79 -0.21 -27.09
N PHE A 33 -12.75 0.31 -27.75
CA PHE A 33 -11.89 1.33 -27.15
C PHE A 33 -12.71 2.57 -26.70
N GLY A 34 -13.74 2.93 -27.47
CA GLY A 34 -14.64 4.04 -27.14
C GLY A 34 -15.46 3.80 -25.88
N THR A 35 -15.98 2.57 -25.67
CA THR A 35 -16.73 2.24 -24.45
C THR A 35 -15.81 2.18 -23.22
N ALA A 36 -14.56 1.73 -23.37
CA ALA A 36 -13.55 1.79 -22.31
C ALA A 36 -13.21 3.24 -21.92
N LEU A 37 -12.94 4.10 -22.90
CA LEU A 37 -12.62 5.51 -22.65
C LEU A 37 -13.78 6.27 -22.00
N ALA A 38 -15.02 6.00 -22.43
CA ALA A 38 -16.21 6.56 -21.80
C ALA A 38 -16.33 6.13 -20.32
N GLY A 39 -16.03 4.86 -20.01
CA GLY A 39 -15.99 4.34 -18.64
C GLY A 39 -14.93 5.04 -17.79
N TYR A 40 -13.70 5.19 -18.29
CA TYR A 40 -12.65 5.93 -17.59
C TYR A 40 -13.06 7.39 -17.32
N ARG A 41 -13.62 8.08 -18.32
CA ARG A 41 -14.08 9.47 -18.16
C ARG A 41 -15.19 9.60 -17.13
N TYR A 42 -16.12 8.64 -17.10
CA TYR A 42 -17.17 8.58 -16.08
C TYR A 42 -16.57 8.44 -14.68
N LEU A 43 -15.64 7.49 -14.49
CA LEU A 43 -14.96 7.29 -13.20
C LEU A 43 -14.14 8.50 -12.78
N MET A 44 -13.45 9.18 -13.70
CA MET A 44 -12.74 10.42 -13.41
C MET A 44 -13.67 11.58 -13.01
N GLY A 45 -14.96 11.51 -13.33
CA GLY A 45 -15.97 12.46 -12.86
C GLY A 45 -16.54 12.14 -11.47
N ASP A 46 -16.37 10.92 -10.98
CA ASP A 46 -16.90 10.47 -9.69
C ASP A 46 -15.94 10.85 -8.55
N ARG A 47 -16.39 11.77 -7.70
CA ARG A 47 -15.61 12.26 -6.55
C ARG A 47 -15.34 11.19 -5.50
N ASN A 48 -16.26 10.25 -5.29
CA ASN A 48 -16.05 9.16 -4.34
C ASN A 48 -14.97 8.21 -4.86
N PHE A 49 -15.01 7.88 -6.15
CA PHE A 49 -13.98 7.09 -6.80
C PHE A 49 -12.60 7.76 -6.70
N LEU A 50 -12.52 9.04 -7.10
CA LEU A 50 -11.27 9.80 -7.02
C LEU A 50 -10.73 9.89 -5.57
N GLY A 51 -11.61 10.05 -4.58
CA GLY A 51 -11.23 10.04 -3.17
C GLY A 51 -10.59 8.72 -2.75
N LEU A 52 -11.20 7.58 -3.13
CA LEU A 52 -10.65 6.26 -2.84
C LEU A 52 -9.32 6.00 -3.57
N VAL A 53 -9.21 6.42 -4.83
CA VAL A 53 -7.97 6.33 -5.61
C VAL A 53 -6.87 7.18 -4.98
N ALA A 54 -7.18 8.40 -4.54
CA ALA A 54 -6.21 9.26 -3.86
C ALA A 54 -5.75 8.67 -2.53
N ILE A 55 -6.65 8.09 -1.74
CA ILE A 55 -6.29 7.40 -0.49
C ILE A 55 -5.33 6.24 -0.77
N ALA A 56 -5.65 5.38 -1.73
CA ALA A 56 -4.79 4.26 -2.09
C ALA A 56 -3.45 4.72 -2.68
N GLY A 57 -3.48 5.72 -3.56
CA GLY A 57 -2.30 6.28 -4.22
C GLY A 57 -1.35 6.94 -3.23
N PHE A 58 -1.85 7.81 -2.35
CA PHE A 58 -1.03 8.45 -1.32
C PHE A 58 -0.51 7.45 -0.29
N GLY A 59 -1.31 6.45 0.11
CA GLY A 59 -0.87 5.41 1.03
C GLY A 59 0.28 4.57 0.47
N ILE A 60 0.23 4.21 -0.81
CA ILE A 60 1.34 3.50 -1.48
C ILE A 60 2.54 4.42 -1.70
N ALA A 61 2.31 5.66 -2.13
CA ALA A 61 3.38 6.62 -2.36
C ALA A 61 4.20 6.88 -1.08
N SER A 62 3.53 7.05 0.06
CA SER A 62 4.21 7.27 1.33
C SER A 62 5.02 6.05 1.79
N PHE A 63 4.48 4.84 1.59
CA PHE A 63 5.22 3.61 1.84
C PHE A 63 6.47 3.48 0.96
N PHE A 64 6.39 3.87 -0.31
CA PHE A 64 7.55 3.89 -1.20
C PHE A 64 8.59 4.94 -0.80
N VAL A 65 8.16 6.13 -0.38
CA VAL A 65 9.07 7.15 0.17
C VAL A 65 9.82 6.59 1.38
N TYR A 66 9.09 6.01 2.33
CA TYR A 66 9.69 5.32 3.47
C TYR A 66 10.69 4.25 3.01
N LEU A 67 10.28 3.32 2.15
CA LEU A 67 11.13 2.22 1.68
C LEU A 67 12.41 2.70 0.99
N SER A 68 12.35 3.82 0.27
CA SER A 68 13.48 4.39 -0.46
C SER A 68 14.47 5.17 0.42
N SER A 69 13.99 5.77 1.51
CA SER A 69 14.80 6.65 2.37
C SER A 69 15.14 6.04 3.73
N SER A 70 14.43 5.00 4.18
CA SER A 70 14.53 4.45 5.53
C SER A 70 15.91 3.90 5.85
N SER A 71 16.56 3.22 4.90
CA SER A 71 17.91 2.69 5.09
C SER A 71 18.93 3.80 5.29
N PHE A 72 18.89 4.85 4.45
CA PHE A 72 19.77 6.00 4.57
C PHE A 72 19.58 6.74 5.90
N ILE A 73 18.32 6.99 6.29
CA ILE A 73 18.04 7.69 7.54
C ILE A 73 18.44 6.84 8.76
N LEU A 74 18.08 5.56 8.79
CA LEU A 74 18.32 4.72 9.97
C LEU A 74 19.79 4.30 10.09
N ILE A 75 20.42 3.90 8.99
CA ILE A 75 21.80 3.39 8.99
C ILE A 75 22.80 4.55 8.90
N ASP A 76 22.68 5.41 7.90
CA ASP A 76 23.71 6.42 7.63
C ASP A 76 23.57 7.66 8.53
N HIS A 77 22.35 8.12 8.83
CA HIS A 77 22.12 9.29 9.70
C HIS A 77 22.09 8.92 11.20
N TYR A 78 21.30 7.92 11.60
CA TYR A 78 21.22 7.49 13.01
C TYR A 78 22.26 6.44 13.43
N GLY A 79 23.08 5.93 12.50
CA GLY A 79 24.16 5.00 12.81
C GLY A 79 23.71 3.59 13.21
N LEU A 80 22.48 3.17 12.85
CA LEU A 80 21.98 1.83 13.19
C LEU A 80 22.72 0.75 12.41
N SER A 81 22.97 -0.38 13.07
CA SER A 81 23.51 -1.54 12.37
C SER A 81 22.45 -2.13 11.41
N PRO A 82 22.87 -2.75 10.29
CA PRO A 82 21.94 -3.40 9.35
C PRO A 82 21.03 -4.46 10.00
N SER A 83 21.52 -5.14 11.04
CA SER A 83 20.73 -6.11 11.80
C SER A 83 19.58 -5.46 12.55
N VAL A 84 19.82 -4.30 13.18
CA VAL A 84 18.76 -3.57 13.90
C VAL A 84 17.79 -2.94 12.90
N TYR A 85 18.27 -2.38 11.79
CA TYR A 85 17.41 -1.92 10.69
C TYR A 85 16.46 -3.02 10.20
N SER A 86 16.96 -4.25 10.06
CA SER A 86 16.14 -5.41 9.65
C SER A 86 15.02 -5.72 10.64
N VAL A 87 15.24 -5.50 11.94
CA VAL A 87 14.19 -5.65 12.98
C VAL A 87 13.12 -4.59 12.81
N PHE A 88 13.50 -3.31 12.66
CA PHE A 88 12.57 -2.21 12.39
C PHE A 88 11.73 -2.48 11.14
N PHE A 89 12.38 -2.87 10.04
CA PHE A 89 11.68 -3.21 8.81
C PHE A 89 10.70 -4.38 8.99
N SER A 90 11.09 -5.39 9.77
CA SER A 90 10.24 -6.56 10.05
C SER A 90 9.00 -6.20 10.88
N ILE A 91 9.10 -5.25 11.82
CA ILE A 91 7.95 -4.75 12.58
C ILE A 91 6.90 -4.16 11.64
N ASN A 92 7.34 -3.35 10.67
CA ASN A 92 6.47 -2.79 9.64
C ASN A 92 5.76 -3.89 8.83
N ALA A 93 6.47 -4.96 8.45
CA ALA A 93 5.89 -6.10 7.75
C ALA A 93 4.84 -6.84 8.60
N VAL A 94 5.12 -7.06 9.90
CA VAL A 94 4.18 -7.67 10.84
C VAL A 94 2.92 -6.81 11.00
N ALA A 95 3.08 -5.49 11.13
CA ALA A 95 1.96 -4.56 11.21
C ALA A 95 1.10 -4.61 9.93
N PHE A 96 1.72 -4.67 8.75
CA PHE A 96 1.01 -4.76 7.48
C PHE A 96 0.19 -6.05 7.36
N ILE A 97 0.79 -7.19 7.71
CA ILE A 97 0.10 -8.49 7.72
C ILE A 97 -1.03 -8.48 8.75
N GLY A 98 -0.74 -8.06 9.98
CA GLY A 98 -1.72 -7.99 11.07
C GLY A 98 -2.93 -7.13 10.71
N MET A 99 -2.68 -5.93 10.16
CA MET A 99 -3.75 -5.04 9.73
C MET A 99 -4.52 -5.55 8.53
N SER A 100 -3.86 -6.23 7.57
CA SER A 100 -4.55 -6.88 6.45
C SER A 100 -5.58 -7.90 6.94
N GLN A 101 -5.21 -8.73 7.93
CA GLN A 101 -6.13 -9.70 8.52
C GLN A 101 -7.27 -9.02 9.30
N LEU A 102 -6.96 -7.95 10.05
CA LEU A 102 -7.95 -7.21 10.82
C LEU A 102 -8.91 -6.39 9.95
N THR A 103 -8.49 -5.99 8.75
CA THR A 103 -9.29 -5.13 7.87
C THR A 103 -10.64 -5.77 7.52
N GLY A 104 -10.66 -7.07 7.21
CA GLY A 104 -11.92 -7.79 6.95
C GLY A 104 -12.85 -7.78 8.16
N MET A 105 -12.32 -8.17 9.32
CA MET A 105 -13.09 -8.19 10.59
C MET A 105 -13.63 -6.80 10.97
N LEU A 106 -12.81 -5.76 10.83
CA LEU A 106 -13.19 -4.39 11.14
C LEU A 106 -14.21 -3.85 10.13
N ALA A 107 -14.06 -4.18 8.85
CA ALA A 107 -14.99 -3.79 7.80
C ALA A 107 -16.37 -4.43 8.01
N ASP A 108 -16.42 -5.70 8.39
CA ASP A 108 -17.68 -6.41 8.70
C ASP A 108 -18.37 -5.82 9.93
N ARG A 109 -17.60 -5.51 10.98
CA ARG A 109 -18.16 -5.02 12.25
C ARG A 109 -18.57 -3.55 12.21
N PHE A 110 -17.79 -2.69 11.56
CA PHE A 110 -17.95 -1.23 11.64
C PHE A 110 -18.32 -0.56 10.31
N GLY A 111 -18.27 -1.30 9.21
CA GLY A 111 -18.48 -0.82 7.85
C GLY A 111 -17.21 -0.25 7.22
N LEU A 112 -16.95 -0.62 5.96
CA LEU A 112 -15.75 -0.23 5.21
C LEU A 112 -15.50 1.29 5.19
N LYS A 113 -16.55 2.10 4.98
CA LYS A 113 -16.43 3.56 4.93
C LYS A 113 -15.86 4.14 6.23
N ARG A 114 -16.31 3.65 7.39
CA ARG A 114 -15.85 4.15 8.69
C ARG A 114 -14.41 3.72 8.95
N VAL A 115 -14.07 2.47 8.63
CA VAL A 115 -12.70 1.95 8.78
C VAL A 115 -11.71 2.76 7.94
N VAL A 116 -12.03 3.03 6.68
CA VAL A 116 -11.18 3.84 5.80
C VAL A 116 -11.01 5.26 6.36
N TRP A 117 -12.10 5.91 6.80
CA TRP A 117 -12.01 7.25 7.38
C TRP A 117 -11.10 7.30 8.60
N VAL A 118 -11.28 6.38 9.55
CA VAL A 118 -10.45 6.31 10.76
C VAL A 118 -8.98 6.07 10.41
N ALA A 119 -8.70 5.13 9.49
CA ALA A 119 -7.35 4.81 9.06
C ALA A 119 -6.66 6.03 8.42
N VAL A 120 -7.34 6.71 7.49
CA VAL A 120 -6.80 7.89 6.80
C VAL A 120 -6.59 9.05 7.75
N THR A 121 -7.55 9.34 8.64
CA THR A 121 -7.40 10.43 9.60
C THR A 121 -6.31 10.14 10.63
N GLY A 122 -6.21 8.88 11.09
CA GLY A 122 -5.17 8.46 12.02
C GLY A 122 -3.79 8.59 11.37
N TYR A 123 -3.63 8.05 10.16
CA TYR A 123 -2.40 8.16 9.40
C TYR A 123 -1.99 9.61 9.17
N ALA A 124 -2.91 10.46 8.67
CA ALA A 124 -2.64 11.88 8.43
C ALA A 124 -2.24 12.61 9.72
N THR A 125 -2.92 12.32 10.84
CA THR A 125 -2.61 12.94 12.14
C THR A 125 -1.21 12.57 12.61
N VAL A 126 -0.84 11.29 12.55
CA VAL A 126 0.48 10.81 12.98
C VAL A 126 1.58 11.38 12.08
N MET A 127 1.38 11.43 10.76
CA MET A 127 2.35 12.00 9.83
C MET A 127 2.51 13.51 9.99
N VAL A 128 1.43 14.26 10.22
CA VAL A 128 1.50 15.70 10.51
C VAL A 128 2.20 15.97 11.84
N ALA A 129 1.90 15.16 12.87
CA ALA A 129 2.58 15.27 14.16
C ALA A 129 4.09 14.99 14.02
N LEU A 130 4.46 13.91 13.32
CA LEU A 130 5.85 13.57 13.05
C LEU A 130 6.56 14.71 12.29
N PHE A 131 5.93 15.26 11.26
CA PHE A 131 6.47 16.40 10.51
C PHE A 131 6.67 17.63 11.41
N ALA A 132 5.69 17.98 12.24
CA ALA A 132 5.78 19.14 13.14
C ALA A 132 6.90 18.97 14.17
N ILE A 133 7.05 17.77 14.73
CA ILE A 133 8.12 17.46 15.70
C ILE A 133 9.49 17.57 15.04
N MET A 134 9.69 16.97 13.88
CA MET A 134 10.97 17.03 13.17
C MET A 134 11.28 18.47 12.72
N ALA A 135 10.28 19.21 12.24
CA ALA A 135 10.43 20.61 11.87
C ALA A 135 10.77 21.53 13.05
N SER A 136 10.41 21.13 14.29
CA SER A 136 10.81 21.85 15.51
C SER A 136 12.27 21.61 15.92
N GLY A 137 13.00 20.76 15.19
CA GLY A 137 14.40 20.44 15.44
C GLY A 137 14.62 19.26 16.40
N VAL A 138 13.57 18.54 16.77
CA VAL A 138 13.69 17.33 17.61
C VAL A 138 14.11 16.16 16.72
N ASP A 139 15.42 16.00 16.56
CA ASP A 139 16.02 14.89 15.80
C ASP A 139 16.33 13.72 16.73
N ARG A 140 15.30 12.95 17.10
CA ARG A 140 15.45 11.78 17.98
C ARG A 140 14.89 10.51 17.36
N LEU A 141 15.72 9.47 17.36
CA LEU A 141 15.37 8.15 16.82
C LEU A 141 14.16 7.52 17.50
N ASP A 142 14.03 7.65 18.83
CA ASP A 142 12.92 7.07 19.59
C ASP A 142 11.57 7.68 19.22
N VAL A 143 11.54 8.99 19.00
CA VAL A 143 10.33 9.71 18.58
C VAL A 143 9.96 9.35 17.14
N MET A 144 10.93 9.29 16.23
CA MET A 144 10.69 8.85 14.86
C MET A 144 10.20 7.40 14.81
N ALA A 145 10.86 6.51 15.57
CA ALA A 145 10.50 5.10 15.66
C ALA A 145 9.06 4.89 16.14
N ALA A 146 8.65 5.57 17.21
CA ALA A 146 7.33 5.40 17.81
C ALA A 146 6.16 5.90 16.93
N LEU A 147 6.43 6.85 16.03
CA LEU A 147 5.40 7.42 15.16
C LEU A 147 5.38 6.80 13.75
N LEU A 148 6.47 6.15 13.33
CA LEU A 148 6.64 5.61 11.98
C LEU A 148 6.40 4.10 11.89
N PHE A 149 6.54 3.36 12.99
CA PHE A 149 6.43 1.90 13.07
C PHE A 149 5.28 1.48 13.99
#